data_AF-A0ABC9SXF3-F1
#
_entry.id   AF-A0ABC9SXF3-F1
#
_cell.length_a   1.000
_cell.length_b   1.000
_cell.length_c   1.000
_cell.angle_alpha   90.00
_cell.angle_beta   90.00
_cell.angle_gamma   90.00
#
_symmetry.space_group_name_H-M   'P 1'
#
loop_
_entity.id
_entity.type
_entity.pdbx_description
1 polymer ?
#
loop_
_entity_poly.entity_id
_entity_poly.type
_entity_poly.pdbx_seq_one_letter_code
_entity_poly.pdbx_strand_id
1 'polypeptide(L)'
;MATCPFLSLKNRKLNAGFNNYSEYAFKQKNRDYSIEDCFKFHESIEKCVVSIWKQLGSFLKKNLDVKTYRPWDLAPCNLQKYPFENYIDLLDGIEEMLRKTDSCFHEEFTRIKESGIN
;
A
#
# COMPACT_ATOMS: atom_id res chain seq x y z
N MET A 1 30.07 18.29 7.50
CA MET A 1 29.80 17.69 6.17
C MET A 1 28.74 16.61 6.34
N ALA A 2 27.48 16.93 6.06
CA ALA A 2 26.39 15.96 6.12
C ALA A 2 26.60 14.91 5.02
N THR A 3 26.89 13.67 5.40
CA THR A 3 26.97 12.56 4.47
C THR A 3 25.58 12.34 3.88
N CYS A 4 25.44 12.58 2.57
CA CYS A 4 24.18 12.35 1.88
C CYS A 4 23.73 10.89 2.10
N PRO A 5 22.51 10.62 2.61
CA PRO A 5 22.05 9.27 2.95
C PRO A 5 22.18 8.29 1.79
N PHE A 6 21.95 8.78 0.57
CA PHE A 6 22.06 8.01 -0.68
C PHE A 6 23.48 7.53 -0.98
N LEU A 7 24.51 8.30 -0.60
CA LEU A 7 25.90 7.90 -0.79
C LEU A 7 26.33 6.82 0.21
N SER A 8 25.76 6.84 1.43
CA SER A 8 26.08 5.85 2.47
C SER A 8 25.63 4.43 2.10
N LEU A 9 24.51 4.30 1.39
CA LEU A 9 23.98 3.02 0.91
C LEU A 9 24.88 2.38 -0.16
N LYS A 10 25.46 3.21 -1.05
CA LYS A 10 26.46 2.76 -2.03
C LYS A 10 27.73 2.22 -1.36
N ASN A 11 28.16 2.82 -0.25
CA ASN A 11 29.36 2.37 0.47
C ASN A 11 29.14 1.07 1.25
N ARG A 12 27.92 0.82 1.77
CA ARG A 12 27.58 -0.44 2.45
C ARG A 12 27.66 -1.67 1.55
N LYS A 13 27.33 -1.52 0.26
CA LYS A 13 27.49 -2.58 -0.75
C LYS A 13 28.96 -3.01 -0.88
N LEU A 14 29.87 -2.05 -1.03
CA LEU A 14 31.31 -2.31 -1.24
C LEU A 14 31.94 -2.99 -0.02
N ASN A 15 31.57 -2.55 1.19
CA ASN A 15 32.12 -3.10 2.43
C ASN A 15 31.57 -4.50 2.76
N ALA A 16 30.46 -4.92 2.14
CA ALA A 16 29.80 -6.20 2.40
C ALA A 16 29.89 -7.19 1.23
N GLY A 17 30.64 -6.86 0.17
CA GLY A 17 30.94 -7.78 -0.95
C GLY A 17 29.79 -8.02 -1.94
N PHE A 18 28.81 -7.12 -2.05
CA PHE A 18 27.68 -7.27 -2.99
C PHE A 18 27.92 -6.57 -4.33
N ASN A 19 27.29 -7.04 -5.41
CA ASN A 19 27.46 -6.49 -6.77
C ASN A 19 26.55 -5.30 -7.07
N ASN A 20 25.47 -5.10 -6.30
CA ASN A 20 24.63 -3.89 -6.35
C ASN A 20 23.87 -3.69 -5.02
N TYR A 21 23.21 -2.55 -4.86
CA TYR A 21 22.43 -2.27 -3.64
C TYR A 21 21.20 -3.17 -3.52
N SER A 22 20.61 -3.60 -4.64
CA SER A 22 19.44 -4.47 -4.63
C SER A 22 19.75 -5.83 -3.99
N GLU A 23 20.89 -6.45 -4.31
CA GLU A 23 21.34 -7.70 -3.68
C GLU A 23 21.51 -7.54 -2.16
N TYR A 24 22.17 -6.46 -1.74
CA TYR A 24 22.30 -6.13 -0.32
C TYR A 24 20.93 -5.95 0.36
N ALA A 25 20.03 -5.20 -0.26
CA ALA A 25 18.70 -4.92 0.28
C ALA A 25 17.82 -6.18 0.35
N PHE A 26 17.93 -7.09 -0.62
CA PHE A 26 17.22 -8.36 -0.63
C PHE A 26 17.67 -9.25 0.53
N LYS A 27 18.99 -9.36 0.73
CA LYS A 27 19.53 -10.12 1.86
C LYS A 27 19.19 -9.47 3.19
N GLN A 28 19.32 -8.15 3.32
CA GLN A 28 19.00 -7.41 4.54
C GLN A 28 17.52 -7.58 4.93
N LYS A 29 16.61 -7.59 3.95
CA LYS A 29 15.17 -7.73 4.18
C LYS A 29 14.70 -9.19 4.24
N ASN A 30 15.62 -10.15 4.24
CA ASN A 30 15.33 -11.58 4.23
C ASN A 30 14.25 -11.95 3.20
N ARG A 31 14.39 -11.42 1.97
CA ARG A 31 13.45 -11.75 0.88
C ARG A 31 13.60 -13.23 0.50
N ASP A 32 12.46 -13.86 0.28
CA ASP A 32 12.29 -15.27 -0.10
C ASP A 32 12.18 -15.48 -1.62
N TYR A 33 12.17 -14.40 -2.41
CA TYR A 33 12.16 -14.39 -3.87
C TYR A 33 13.38 -13.66 -4.45
N SER A 34 13.67 -13.93 -5.72
CA SER A 34 14.82 -13.33 -6.43
C SER A 34 14.48 -11.96 -7.04
N ILE A 35 15.52 -11.23 -7.43
CA ILE A 35 15.36 -9.96 -8.17
C ILE A 35 14.71 -10.23 -9.54
N GLU A 36 15.06 -11.35 -10.16
CA GLU A 36 14.52 -11.81 -11.44
C GLU A 36 13.01 -12.08 -11.33
N ASP A 37 12.54 -12.61 -10.20
CA ASP A 37 11.11 -12.80 -9.96
C ASP A 37 10.34 -11.48 -9.90
N CYS A 38 10.98 -10.40 -9.40
CA CYS A 38 10.38 -9.06 -9.46
C CYS A 38 10.19 -8.59 -10.90
N PHE A 39 11.16 -8.82 -11.77
CA PHE A 39 11.06 -8.43 -13.18
C PHE A 39 9.98 -9.23 -13.91
N LYS A 40 9.92 -10.55 -13.70
CA LYS A 40 8.84 -11.40 -14.24
C LYS A 40 7.46 -10.97 -13.75
N PHE A 41 7.37 -10.59 -12.47
CA PHE A 41 6.13 -10.08 -11.89
C PHE A 41 5.72 -8.75 -12.54
N HIS A 42 6.64 -7.80 -12.70
CA HIS A 42 6.36 -6.54 -13.38
C HIS A 42 5.87 -6.76 -14.82
N GLU A 43 6.50 -7.65 -15.58
CA GLU A 43 6.07 -7.98 -16.94
C GLU A 43 4.64 -8.57 -16.95
N SER A 44 4.31 -9.42 -15.99
CA SER A 44 2.97 -10.00 -15.85
C SER A 44 1.92 -8.94 -15.50
N ILE A 45 2.25 -8.02 -14.60
CA ILE A 45 1.39 -6.88 -14.23
C ILE A 45 1.16 -5.95 -15.44
N GLU A 46 2.20 -5.67 -16.22
CA GLU A 46 2.09 -4.86 -17.43
C GLU A 46 1.13 -5.47 -18.45
N LYS A 47 1.20 -6.79 -18.67
CA LYS A 47 0.33 -7.49 -19.60
C LYS A 47 -1.12 -7.58 -19.11
N CYS A 48 -1.31 -7.89 -17.82
CA CYS A 48 -2.64 -8.23 -17.29
C CYS A 48 -3.36 -7.02 -16.67
N VAL A 49 -2.69 -6.30 -15.77
CA VAL A 49 -3.33 -5.29 -14.91
C VAL A 49 -3.44 -3.94 -15.60
N VAL A 50 -2.43 -3.52 -16.36
CA VAL A 50 -2.44 -2.21 -17.04
C VAL A 50 -3.59 -2.12 -18.06
N SER A 51 -3.93 -3.23 -18.73
CA SER A 51 -5.08 -3.28 -19.63
C SER A 51 -6.40 -3.02 -18.89
N ILE A 52 -6.61 -3.71 -17.76
CA ILE A 52 -7.77 -3.52 -16.89
C ILE A 52 -7.82 -2.08 -16.35
N TRP A 53 -6.68 -1.53 -15.96
CA TRP A 53 -6.58 -0.16 -15.47
C TRP A 53 -7.01 0.87 -16.53
N LYS A 54 -6.64 0.68 -17.80
CA LYS A 54 -7.09 1.54 -18.91
C LYS A 54 -8.60 1.45 -19.14
N GLN A 55 -9.18 0.26 -19.00
CA GLN A 55 -10.63 0.08 -19.08
C GLN A 55 -11.35 0.77 -17.92
N LEU A 56 -10.85 0.61 -16.69
CA LEU A 56 -11.37 1.29 -15.51
C LEU A 56 -11.28 2.81 -15.64
N GLY A 57 -10.15 3.34 -16.12
CA GLY A 57 -10.01 4.77 -16.38
C GLY A 57 -11.02 5.29 -17.42
N SER A 58 -11.32 4.50 -18.45
CA SER A 58 -12.35 4.83 -19.44
C SER A 58 -13.76 4.81 -18.85
N PHE A 59 -14.03 3.88 -17.93
CA PHE A 59 -15.28 3.82 -17.18
C PHE A 59 -15.43 5.04 -16.25
N LEU A 60 -14.41 5.36 -15.45
CA LEU A 60 -14.42 6.51 -14.53
C LEU A 60 -14.55 7.83 -15.29
N LYS A 61 -13.84 7.98 -16.42
CA LYS A 61 -13.99 9.14 -17.31
C LYS A 61 -15.45 9.40 -17.71
N LYS A 62 -16.17 8.34 -18.08
CA LYS A 62 -17.58 8.41 -18.48
C LYS A 62 -18.47 8.78 -17.29
N ASN A 63 -18.24 8.19 -16.13
CA ASN A 63 -19.03 8.47 -14.92
C ASN A 63 -18.83 9.90 -14.39
N LEU A 64 -17.63 10.45 -14.52
CA LEU A 64 -17.31 11.83 -14.13
C LEU A 64 -17.68 12.88 -15.19
N ASP A 65 -18.08 12.45 -16.39
CA ASP A 65 -18.38 13.30 -17.55
C ASP A 65 -17.27 14.32 -17.89
N VAL A 66 -16.01 13.86 -17.89
CA VAL A 66 -14.86 14.72 -18.19
C VAL A 66 -14.28 14.47 -19.58
N LYS A 67 -13.85 15.55 -20.25
CA LYS A 67 -13.23 15.48 -21.57
C LYS A 67 -11.93 14.65 -21.58
N THR A 68 -11.15 14.71 -20.52
CA THR A 68 -9.89 13.96 -20.36
C THR A 68 -9.75 13.51 -18.93
N TYR A 69 -9.48 12.22 -18.72
CA TYR A 69 -9.21 11.67 -17.39
C TYR A 69 -7.77 11.96 -17.01
N ARG A 70 -7.57 12.65 -15.90
CA ARG A 70 -6.29 13.18 -15.42
C ARG A 70 -5.87 12.54 -14.10
N PRO A 71 -4.59 12.63 -13.70
CA PRO A 71 -4.13 12.04 -12.45
C PRO A 71 -4.87 12.53 -11.19
N TRP A 72 -5.41 13.74 -11.18
CA TRP A 72 -6.19 14.26 -10.04
C TRP A 72 -7.65 13.78 -10.01
N ASP A 73 -8.14 13.18 -11.10
CA ASP A 73 -9.49 12.58 -11.16
C ASP A 73 -9.52 11.16 -10.53
N LEU A 74 -8.36 10.65 -10.10
CA LEU A 74 -8.22 9.34 -9.43
C LEU A 74 -8.97 9.28 -8.10
N ALA A 75 -9.18 10.42 -7.45
CA ALA A 75 -10.00 10.47 -6.25
C ALA A 75 -11.48 10.41 -6.67
N PRO A 76 -12.28 9.47 -6.15
CA PRO A 76 -13.71 9.51 -6.39
C PRO A 76 -14.26 10.82 -5.84
N CYS A 77 -14.63 11.76 -6.72
CA CYS A 77 -15.31 13.00 -6.34
C CYS A 77 -16.63 12.76 -5.61
N ASN A 78 -17.11 11.52 -5.63
CA ASN A 78 -18.23 11.02 -4.84
C ASN A 78 -17.73 10.43 -3.52
N LEU A 79 -17.09 11.24 -2.68
CA LEU A 79 -16.92 10.85 -1.28
C LEU A 79 -18.33 10.73 -0.70
N GLN A 80 -18.78 9.49 -0.47
CA GLN A 80 -19.92 9.23 0.40
C GLN A 80 -19.70 10.01 1.69
N LYS A 81 -20.80 10.53 2.26
CA LYS A 81 -20.77 11.05 3.64
C LYS A 81 -20.08 10.00 4.51
N TYR A 82 -19.16 10.45 5.37
CA TYR A 82 -18.51 9.57 6.33
C TYR A 82 -19.59 8.79 7.08
N PRO A 83 -19.49 7.45 7.20
CA PRO A 83 -20.53 6.63 7.81
C PRO A 83 -20.55 6.73 9.35
N PHE A 84 -19.89 7.74 9.91
CA PHE A 84 -19.70 7.98 11.34
C PHE A 84 -19.68 9.48 11.60
N GLU A 85 -20.19 9.91 12.75
CA GLU A 85 -20.20 11.33 13.15
C GLU A 85 -19.00 11.67 14.04
N ASN A 86 -18.49 10.69 14.79
CA ASN A 86 -17.38 10.87 15.71
C ASN A 86 -16.46 9.63 15.77
N TYR A 87 -15.38 9.73 16.53
CA TYR A 87 -14.39 8.65 16.62
C TYR A 87 -14.91 7.41 17.37
N ILE A 88 -15.85 7.56 18.30
CA ILE A 88 -16.49 6.43 19.02
C ILE A 88 -17.31 5.61 18.03
N ASP A 89 -18.14 6.27 17.20
CA ASP A 89 -18.94 5.60 16.17
C ASP A 89 -18.06 4.79 15.21
N LEU A 90 -16.88 5.33 14.85
CA LEU A 90 -15.90 4.63 14.02
C LEU A 90 -15.34 3.39 14.74
N LEU A 91 -14.93 3.53 16.01
CA LEU A 91 -14.38 2.41 16.78
C LEU A 91 -15.41 1.29 16.95
N ASP A 92 -16.66 1.63 17.25
CA ASP A 92 -17.74 0.66 17.42
C ASP A 92 -18.05 -0.07 16.10
N GLY A 93 -18.02 0.65 14.97
CA GLY A 93 -18.17 0.06 13.64
C GLY A 93 -17.05 -0.92 13.28
N ILE A 94 -15.79 -0.57 13.62
CA ILE A 94 -14.63 -1.45 13.41
C ILE A 94 -14.74 -2.70 14.30
N GLU A 95 -15.09 -2.53 15.57
CA GLU A 95 -15.25 -3.62 16.53
C GLU A 95 -16.29 -4.65 16.03
N GLU A 96 -17.43 -4.17 15.54
CA GLU A 96 -18.49 -5.02 14.98
C GLU A 96 -18.06 -5.72 13.68
N MET A 97 -17.33 -5.03 12.80
CA MET A 97 -16.79 -5.62 11.57
C MET A 97 -15.80 -6.76 11.90
N LEU A 98 -14.90 -6.54 12.86
CA LEU A 98 -13.93 -7.54 13.29
C LEU A 98 -14.62 -8.72 13.97
N ARG A 99 -15.62 -8.46 14.82
CA ARG A 99 -16.45 -9.51 15.45
C ARG A 99 -17.15 -10.39 14.43
N LYS A 100 -17.65 -9.82 13.33
CA LYS A 100 -18.25 -10.58 12.23
C LYS A 100 -17.24 -11.37 11.41
N THR A 101 -15.97 -10.96 11.45
CA THR A 101 -14.89 -11.61 10.70
C THR A 101 -14.34 -12.80 11.48
N ASP A 102 -13.91 -12.59 12.72
CA ASP A 102 -13.39 -13.61 13.62
C ASP A 102 -13.35 -13.09 15.07
N SER A 103 -13.63 -13.95 16.06
CA SER A 103 -13.61 -13.56 17.47
C SER A 103 -12.23 -13.14 17.97
N CYS A 104 -11.15 -13.73 17.44
CA CYS A 104 -9.78 -13.39 17.80
C CYS A 104 -9.45 -11.92 17.48
N PHE A 105 -9.90 -11.42 16.32
CA PHE A 105 -9.68 -10.02 15.96
C PHE A 105 -10.50 -9.06 16.81
N HIS A 106 -11.72 -9.45 17.18
CA HIS A 106 -12.54 -8.67 18.09
C HIS A 106 -11.89 -8.55 19.47
N GLU A 107 -11.45 -9.67 20.06
CA GLU A 107 -10.78 -9.68 21.37
C GLU A 107 -9.53 -8.79 21.38
N GLU A 108 -8.70 -8.87 20.34
CA GLU A 108 -7.48 -8.07 20.27
C GLU A 108 -7.80 -6.57 20.08
N PHE A 109 -8.79 -6.24 19.25
CA PHE A 109 -9.21 -4.86 19.07
C PHE A 109 -9.79 -4.25 20.34
N THR A 110 -10.59 -5.01 21.09
CA THR A 110 -11.13 -4.57 22.39
C THR A 110 -10.02 -4.27 23.38
N ARG A 111 -8.97 -5.11 23.45
CA ARG A 111 -7.79 -4.84 24.29
C ARG A 111 -7.07 -3.56 23.91
N ILE A 112 -6.92 -3.28 22.61
CA ILE A 112 -6.32 -2.04 22.12
C ILE A 112 -7.18 -0.83 22.49
N LYS A 113 -8.51 -0.94 22.38
CA LYS A 113 -9.46 0.11 22.74
C LYS A 113 -9.41 0.43 24.25
N GLU A 114 -9.34 -0.59 25.09
CA GLU A 114 -9.29 -0.48 26.55
C GLU A 114 -7.94 0.03 27.07
N SER A 115 -6.83 -0.35 26.43
CA SER A 115 -5.48 0.10 26.81
C SER A 115 -5.18 1.56 26.45
N GLY A 116 -6.12 2.22 25.77
CA GLY A 116 -5.99 3.58 25.28
C GLY A 116 -5.17 3.63 24.00
N ILE A 117 -5.79 4.08 22.90
CA ILE A 117 -5.05 4.53 21.73
C ILE A 117 -4.40 5.86 22.12
N ASN A 118 -3.21 5.81 22.71
CA ASN A 118 -2.37 6.99 22.94
C ASN A 118 -1.92 7.62 21.62
#